data_AF-A0AAN1XZF1-F1
#
_entry.id   AF-A0AAN1XZF1-F1
#
_cell.length_a   1.000
_cell.length_b   1.000
_cell.length_c   1.000
_cell.angle_alpha   90.00
_cell.angle_beta   90.00
_cell.angle_gamma   90.00
#
_symmetry.space_group_name_H-M   'P 1'
#
loop_
_entity.id
_entity.type
_entity.pdbx_description
1 polymer ?
#
loop_
_entity_poly.entity_id
_entity_poly.type
_entity_poly.pdbx_seq_one_letter_code
_entity_poly.pdbx_strand_id
1 'polypeptide(L)'
;MTQTTLLVFARAAGLMARAPGFSHPSIPAVVRAAFALALAFAESPFVAPARRLDTAALAFAIAGDAAIGAAIGFGASLLYDGAYYAGRTIDDYLGVRGSVPGANVTSSQAYGRLWSYAFLAAFVLLDGWVPLIDAFAGSFAHVAAGAAIGAADWTRFALALPATILRAAMLVAAPAIAVAATVQLGLAAISRVVPRFASFSLAFPVVFGSALAVAAATLPIAARLGAQPWLVLPWATAR
;
A
#
# COMPACT_ATOMS: atom_id res chain seq x y z
N MET A 1 1.96 19.34 25.05
CA MET A 1 2.56 19.06 23.72
C MET A 1 3.34 20.29 23.28
N THR A 2 4.59 20.15 22.87
CA THR A 2 5.32 21.26 22.21
C THR A 2 4.78 21.46 20.79
N GLN A 3 5.03 22.62 20.16
CA GLN A 3 4.63 22.85 18.76
C GLN A 3 5.18 21.77 17.82
N THR A 4 6.39 21.26 18.09
CA THR A 4 7.01 20.17 17.34
C THR A 4 6.18 18.88 17.44
N THR A 5 5.80 18.44 18.65
CA THR A 5 4.97 17.22 18.80
C THR A 5 3.63 17.36 18.07
N LEU A 6 3.04 18.56 18.03
CA LEU A 6 1.78 18.80 17.32
C LEU A 6 1.96 18.65 15.80
N LEU A 7 3.06 19.15 15.23
CA LEU A 7 3.37 19.04 13.81
C LEU A 7 3.71 17.58 13.42
N VAL A 8 4.49 16.89 14.25
CA VAL A 8 4.77 15.44 14.07
C VAL A 8 3.46 14.65 14.14
N PHE A 9 2.56 14.98 15.07
CA PHE A 9 1.23 14.39 15.14
C PHE A 9 0.39 14.68 13.89
N ALA A 10 0.41 15.90 13.36
CA ALA A 10 -0.29 16.23 12.13
C ALA A 10 0.16 15.33 10.96
N ARG A 11 1.49 15.16 10.80
CA ARG A 11 2.05 14.25 9.78
C ARG A 11 1.67 12.78 10.04
N ALA A 12 1.74 12.32 11.29
CA ALA A 12 1.32 10.96 11.64
C ALA A 12 -0.19 10.73 11.41
N ALA A 13 -1.03 11.73 11.67
CA ALA A 13 -2.47 11.67 11.44
C ALA A 13 -2.80 11.61 9.94
N GLY A 14 -2.09 12.38 9.12
CA GLY A 14 -2.15 12.30 7.66
C GLY A 14 -1.76 10.90 7.15
N LEU A 15 -0.66 10.35 7.65
CA LEU A 15 -0.20 8.99 7.34
C LEU A 15 -1.27 7.96 7.67
N MET A 16 -1.78 7.96 8.90
CA MET A 16 -2.82 7.04 9.37
C MET A 16 -4.17 7.23 8.67
N ALA A 17 -4.36 8.32 7.92
CA ALA A 17 -5.54 8.50 7.10
C ALA A 17 -5.56 7.71 5.81
N ARG A 18 -4.39 7.35 5.30
CA ARG A 18 -4.26 6.58 4.06
C ARG A 18 -3.45 5.30 4.22
N ALA A 19 -2.81 5.07 5.37
CA ALA A 19 -2.03 3.87 5.62
C ALA A 19 -2.83 2.58 5.36
N PRO A 20 -2.23 1.55 4.71
CA PRO A 20 -2.84 0.24 4.51
C PRO A 20 -3.35 -0.36 5.82
N GLY A 21 -4.49 -1.05 5.78
CA GLY A 21 -5.15 -1.58 6.97
C GLY A 21 -5.89 -0.50 7.77
N PHE A 22 -5.22 0.60 8.13
CA PHE A 22 -5.77 1.72 8.92
C PHE A 22 -6.80 2.58 8.17
N SER A 23 -6.75 2.60 6.85
CA SER A 23 -7.74 3.31 6.01
C SER A 23 -9.09 2.60 5.89
N HIS A 24 -9.21 1.36 6.41
CA HIS A 24 -10.44 0.59 6.30
C HIS A 24 -11.57 1.17 7.19
N PRO A 25 -12.82 1.29 6.70
CA PRO A 25 -13.93 1.90 7.45
C PRO A 25 -14.26 1.19 8.78
N SER A 26 -13.87 -0.07 8.95
CA SER A 26 -14.08 -0.82 10.19
C SER A 26 -13.20 -0.37 11.35
N ILE A 27 -12.16 0.42 11.09
CA ILE A 27 -11.26 0.92 12.13
C ILE A 27 -11.77 2.28 12.63
N PRO A 28 -12.16 2.39 13.91
CA PRO A 28 -12.65 3.65 14.45
C PRO A 28 -11.62 4.76 14.34
N ALA A 29 -12.08 5.99 14.07
CA ALA A 29 -11.22 7.17 13.96
C ALA A 29 -10.36 7.39 15.23
N VAL A 30 -10.90 7.03 16.41
CA VAL A 30 -10.20 7.12 17.69
C VAL A 30 -8.96 6.21 17.72
N VAL A 31 -9.04 5.01 17.17
CA VAL A 31 -7.90 4.07 17.12
C VAL A 31 -6.79 4.63 16.22
N ARG A 32 -7.17 5.18 15.06
CA ARG A 32 -6.23 5.83 14.13
C ARG A 32 -5.55 7.03 14.78
N ALA A 33 -6.32 7.86 15.49
CA ALA A 33 -5.80 9.01 16.21
C ALA A 33 -4.86 8.60 17.35
N ALA A 34 -5.19 7.54 18.10
CA ALA A 34 -4.33 7.01 19.16
C ALA A 34 -2.99 6.50 18.61
N PHE A 35 -3.00 5.77 17.49
CA PHE A 35 -1.78 5.34 16.81
C PHE A 35 -0.96 6.52 16.28
N ALA A 36 -1.59 7.52 15.67
CA ALA A 36 -0.91 8.74 15.24
C ALA A 36 -0.26 9.48 16.42
N LEU A 37 -0.93 9.51 17.56
CA LEU A 37 -0.41 10.13 18.78
C LEU A 37 0.78 9.34 19.35
N ALA A 38 0.68 8.01 19.36
CA ALA A 38 1.79 7.13 19.79
C ALA A 38 3.03 7.34 18.90
N LEU A 39 2.86 7.35 17.58
CA LEU A 39 3.93 7.66 16.62
C LEU A 39 4.52 9.04 16.87
N ALA A 40 3.68 10.04 17.14
CA ALA A 40 4.15 11.39 17.40
C ALA A 40 5.01 11.49 18.65
N PHE A 41 4.62 10.83 19.73
CA PHE A 41 5.41 10.81 20.96
C PHE A 41 6.70 10.00 20.80
N ALA A 42 6.67 8.89 20.04
CA ALA A 42 7.84 8.08 19.76
C ALA A 42 8.89 8.84 18.93
N GLU A 43 8.46 9.56 17.89
CA GLU A 43 9.38 10.24 16.96
C GLU A 43 9.77 11.66 17.40
N SER A 44 8.92 12.36 18.16
CA SER A 44 9.20 13.76 18.52
C SER A 44 10.57 14.03 19.18
N PRO A 45 11.20 13.14 19.97
CA PRO A 45 12.53 13.36 20.53
C PRO A 45 13.65 13.35 19.48
N PHE A 46 13.43 12.69 18.34
CA PHE A 46 14.41 12.55 17.26
C PHE A 46 14.26 13.61 16.16
N VAL A 47 13.14 14.35 16.16
CA VAL A 47 12.86 15.43 15.22
C VAL A 47 13.47 16.73 15.71
N ALA A 48 14.16 17.45 14.82
CA ALA A 48 14.72 18.77 15.13
C ALA A 48 13.61 19.72 15.65
N PRO A 49 13.89 20.53 16.70
CA PRO A 49 12.90 21.43 17.25
C PRO A 49 12.37 22.39 16.18
N ALA A 50 11.05 22.36 15.97
CA ALA A 50 10.40 23.26 15.04
C ALA A 50 10.57 24.72 15.50
N ARG A 51 10.78 25.64 14.54
CA ARG A 51 10.78 27.08 14.83
C ARG A 51 9.44 27.46 15.45
N ARG A 52 9.47 28.42 16.38
CA ARG A 52 8.24 28.97 16.96
C ARG A 52 7.43 29.68 15.88
N LEU A 53 6.25 29.15 15.57
CA LEU A 53 5.31 29.70 14.59
C LEU A 53 4.22 30.49 15.30
N ASP A 54 3.74 31.56 14.65
CA ASP A 54 2.51 32.23 15.06
C ASP A 54 1.28 31.34 14.76
N THR A 55 0.10 31.75 15.23
CA THR A 55 -1.13 30.95 15.11
C THR A 55 -1.50 30.64 13.65
N ALA A 56 -1.33 31.62 12.74
CA ALA A 56 -1.70 31.46 11.35
C ALA A 56 -0.73 30.53 10.61
N ALA A 57 0.58 30.78 10.75
CA ALA A 57 1.64 29.96 10.20
C ALA A 57 1.61 28.53 10.77
N LEU A 58 1.26 28.36 12.04
CA LEU A 58 1.09 27.04 12.65
C LEU A 58 -0.07 26.26 12.01
N ALA A 59 -1.20 26.92 11.71
CA ALA A 59 -2.32 26.27 11.03
C ALA A 59 -1.94 25.77 9.63
N PHE A 60 -1.22 26.60 8.85
CA PHE A 60 -0.69 26.19 7.55
C PHE A 60 0.34 25.06 7.65
N ALA A 61 1.23 25.13 8.64
CA ALA A 61 2.22 24.09 8.92
C ALA A 61 1.56 22.75 9.27
N ILE A 62 0.52 22.75 10.10
CA ILE A 62 -0.27 21.55 10.43
C ILE A 62 -0.89 20.96 9.17
N ALA A 63 -1.49 21.78 8.30
CA ALA A 63 -2.07 21.31 7.05
C ALA A 63 -1.00 20.72 6.11
N GLY A 64 0.17 21.37 6.01
CA GLY A 64 1.30 20.88 5.22
C GLY A 64 1.83 19.55 5.73
N ASP A 65 2.08 19.43 7.04
CA ASP A 65 2.53 18.18 7.66
C ASP A 65 1.50 17.06 7.48
N ALA A 66 0.22 17.34 7.67
CA ALA A 66 -0.85 16.38 7.40
C ALA A 66 -0.88 15.95 5.93
N ALA A 67 -0.66 16.87 4.99
CA ALA A 67 -0.60 16.55 3.56
C ALA A 67 0.61 15.66 3.21
N ILE A 68 1.78 15.92 3.79
CA ILE A 68 2.97 15.06 3.61
C ILE A 68 2.70 13.66 4.15
N GLY A 69 2.13 13.57 5.35
CA GLY A 69 1.72 12.29 5.93
C GLY A 69 0.75 11.54 5.02
N ALA A 70 -0.29 12.23 4.56
CA ALA A 70 -1.28 11.65 3.66
C ALA A 70 -0.66 11.20 2.34
N ALA A 71 0.34 11.91 1.80
CA ALA A 71 1.06 11.51 0.61
C ALA A 71 1.85 10.20 0.81
N ILE A 72 2.56 10.05 1.94
CA ILE A 72 3.26 8.81 2.30
C ILE A 72 2.26 7.66 2.45
N GLY A 73 1.19 7.89 3.22
CA GLY A 73 0.14 6.89 3.44
C GLY A 73 -0.57 6.51 2.13
N PHE A 74 -0.81 7.48 1.25
CA PHE A 74 -1.42 7.27 -0.06
C PHE A 74 -0.53 6.40 -0.94
N GLY A 75 0.77 6.69 -1.00
CA GLY A 75 1.73 5.81 -1.65
C GLY A 75 1.57 4.36 -1.17
N ALA A 76 1.52 4.16 0.15
CA ALA A 76 1.49 2.83 0.72
C ALA A 76 0.16 2.12 0.41
N SER A 77 -0.96 2.86 0.44
CA SER A 77 -2.26 2.33 0.00
C SER A 77 -2.25 1.86 -1.44
N LEU A 78 -1.50 2.49 -2.34
CA LEU A 78 -1.48 2.08 -3.75
C LEU A 78 -0.80 0.73 -3.98
N LEU A 79 0.21 0.40 -3.18
CA LEU A 79 0.81 -0.94 -3.17
C LEU A 79 -0.23 -1.98 -2.73
N TYR A 80 -0.99 -1.67 -1.68
CA TYR A 80 -2.07 -2.51 -1.17
C TYR A 80 -3.22 -2.67 -2.19
N ASP A 81 -3.70 -1.55 -2.73
CA ASP A 81 -4.78 -1.51 -3.72
C ASP A 81 -4.36 -2.25 -4.99
N GLY A 82 -3.12 -2.09 -5.46
CA GLY A 82 -2.59 -2.83 -6.60
C GLY A 82 -2.62 -4.34 -6.39
N ALA A 83 -2.22 -4.81 -5.20
CA ALA A 83 -2.30 -6.24 -4.86
C ALA A 83 -3.74 -6.75 -4.73
N TYR A 84 -4.63 -5.92 -4.16
CA TYR A 84 -6.07 -6.21 -4.08
C TYR A 84 -6.71 -6.31 -5.47
N TYR A 85 -6.41 -5.35 -6.36
CA TYR A 85 -6.87 -5.37 -7.74
C TYR A 85 -6.32 -6.59 -8.50
N ALA A 86 -5.06 -6.96 -8.31
CA ALA A 86 -4.50 -8.17 -8.92
C ALA A 86 -5.28 -9.44 -8.52
N GLY A 87 -5.63 -9.60 -7.24
CA GLY A 87 -6.49 -10.70 -6.77
C GLY A 87 -7.89 -10.66 -7.38
N ARG A 88 -8.49 -9.47 -7.46
CA ARG A 88 -9.79 -9.28 -8.11
C ARG A 88 -9.76 -9.61 -9.61
N THR A 89 -8.67 -9.27 -10.30
CA THR A 89 -8.47 -9.61 -11.70
C THR A 89 -8.33 -11.13 -11.88
N ILE A 90 -7.64 -11.82 -10.96
CA ILE A 90 -7.61 -13.29 -10.92
C ILE A 90 -9.02 -13.88 -10.74
N ASP A 91 -9.84 -13.33 -9.83
CA ASP A 91 -11.24 -13.75 -9.66
C ASP A 91 -12.08 -13.58 -10.94
N ASP A 92 -11.88 -12.46 -11.64
CA ASP A 92 -12.58 -12.14 -12.89
C ASP A 92 -12.11 -13.07 -14.04
N TYR A 93 -10.80 -13.31 -14.17
CA TYR A 93 -10.21 -14.26 -15.14
C TYR A 93 -10.68 -15.69 -14.93
N LEU A 94 -10.77 -16.10 -13.66
CA LEU A 94 -11.19 -17.43 -13.28
C LEU A 94 -12.72 -17.57 -13.30
N GLY A 95 -13.49 -16.65 -13.88
CA GLY A 95 -14.85 -16.93 -14.36
C GLY A 95 -15.86 -17.41 -13.31
N VAL A 96 -15.62 -17.19 -12.01
CA VAL A 96 -16.60 -17.53 -10.94
C VAL A 96 -17.92 -16.76 -11.13
N ARG A 97 -17.93 -15.77 -12.03
CA ARG A 97 -19.11 -15.01 -12.45
C ARG A 97 -20.19 -15.79 -13.20
N GLY A 98 -20.06 -17.10 -13.48
CA GLY A 98 -21.13 -17.76 -14.26
C GLY A 98 -21.17 -19.28 -14.36
N SER A 99 -20.60 -20.05 -13.43
CA SER A 99 -20.47 -21.51 -13.63
C SER A 99 -21.56 -22.40 -13.01
N VAL A 100 -22.63 -21.86 -12.43
CA VAL A 100 -23.75 -22.70 -11.94
C VAL A 100 -25.12 -22.11 -12.29
N PRO A 101 -25.78 -22.60 -13.35
CA PRO A 101 -27.19 -22.30 -13.60
C PRO A 101 -28.04 -22.72 -12.39
N GLY A 102 -28.70 -21.76 -11.75
CA GLY A 102 -29.62 -22.02 -10.63
C GLY A 102 -29.01 -21.97 -9.21
N ALA A 103 -27.69 -21.82 -9.07
CA ALA A 103 -27.13 -21.44 -7.77
C ALA A 103 -27.05 -19.92 -7.70
N ASN A 104 -27.86 -19.32 -6.84
CA ASN A 104 -27.71 -17.93 -6.41
C ASN A 104 -26.41 -17.77 -5.59
N VAL A 105 -25.25 -18.03 -6.20
CA VAL A 105 -23.96 -17.60 -5.63
C VAL A 105 -23.83 -16.12 -5.93
N THR A 106 -24.62 -15.32 -5.22
CA THR A 106 -24.61 -13.85 -5.28
C THR A 106 -23.33 -13.24 -4.74
N SER A 107 -22.39 -14.05 -4.24
CA SER A 107 -21.13 -13.60 -3.66
C SER A 107 -19.96 -13.67 -4.63
N SER A 108 -20.04 -12.96 -5.76
CA SER A 108 -18.89 -12.65 -6.63
C SER A 108 -17.80 -11.79 -5.96
N GLN A 109 -17.84 -11.67 -4.63
CA GLN A 109 -16.92 -10.89 -3.80
C GLN A 109 -16.26 -11.72 -2.67
N ALA A 110 -16.53 -13.02 -2.57
CA ALA A 110 -15.98 -13.85 -1.48
C ALA A 110 -14.46 -14.06 -1.63
N TYR A 111 -13.98 -14.37 -2.84
CA TYR A 111 -12.58 -14.62 -3.11
C TYR A 111 -11.73 -13.34 -3.06
N GLY A 112 -12.18 -12.23 -3.64
CA GLY A 112 -11.48 -10.96 -3.55
C GLY A 112 -11.38 -10.42 -2.12
N ARG A 113 -12.38 -10.69 -1.27
CA ARG A 113 -12.28 -10.42 0.17
C ARG A 113 -11.28 -11.33 0.86
N LEU A 114 -11.31 -12.64 0.57
CA LEU A 114 -10.32 -13.59 1.08
C LEU A 114 -8.90 -13.18 0.66
N TRP A 115 -8.72 -12.71 -0.57
CA TRP A 115 -7.46 -12.17 -1.07
C TRP A 115 -7.03 -10.91 -0.33
N SER A 116 -7.96 -9.97 -0.09
CA SER A 116 -7.69 -8.77 0.72
C SER A 116 -7.22 -9.14 2.13
N TYR A 117 -7.88 -10.11 2.77
CA TYR A 117 -7.49 -10.57 4.10
C TYR A 117 -6.17 -11.34 4.10
N ALA A 118 -5.91 -12.19 3.11
CA ALA A 118 -4.65 -12.90 2.97
C ALA A 118 -3.48 -11.94 2.72
N PHE A 119 -3.69 -10.92 1.88
CA PHE A 119 -2.70 -9.87 1.64
C PHE A 119 -2.47 -9.03 2.88
N LEU A 120 -3.52 -8.60 3.58
CA LEU A 120 -3.39 -7.87 4.84
C LEU A 120 -2.63 -8.71 5.88
N ALA A 121 -2.98 -9.98 6.05
CA ALA A 121 -2.29 -10.89 6.95
C ALA A 121 -0.81 -11.05 6.58
N ALA A 122 -0.50 -11.23 5.28
CA ALA A 122 0.88 -11.29 4.81
C ALA A 122 1.61 -9.96 5.07
N PHE A 123 0.99 -8.81 4.80
CA PHE A 123 1.54 -7.50 5.11
C PHE A 123 1.85 -7.35 6.59
N VAL A 124 0.98 -7.85 7.48
CA VAL A 124 1.23 -7.83 8.93
C VAL A 124 2.40 -8.74 9.31
N LEU A 125 2.36 -10.00 8.86
CA LEU A 125 3.31 -11.06 9.24
C LEU A 125 4.72 -10.84 8.67
N LEU A 126 4.82 -10.07 7.60
CA LEU A 126 6.07 -9.74 6.92
C LEU A 126 6.59 -8.34 7.30
N ASP A 127 6.07 -7.75 8.38
CA ASP A 127 6.50 -6.44 8.87
C ASP A 127 6.36 -5.32 7.84
N GLY A 128 5.31 -5.35 6.99
CA GLY A 128 5.06 -4.34 5.96
C GLY A 128 4.88 -2.91 6.51
N TRP A 129 4.62 -2.78 7.81
CA TRP A 129 4.57 -1.52 8.53
C TRP A 129 5.94 -0.87 8.74
N VAL A 130 7.01 -1.66 8.81
CA VAL A 130 8.38 -1.17 9.06
C VAL A 130 8.81 -0.14 8.00
N PRO A 131 8.76 -0.44 6.68
CA PRO A 131 9.13 0.56 5.67
C PRO A 131 8.21 1.79 5.67
N LEU A 132 6.96 1.66 6.16
CA LEU A 132 6.05 2.80 6.31
C LEU A 132 6.50 3.73 7.45
N ILE A 133 6.89 3.14 8.58
CA ILE A 133 7.42 3.87 9.74
C ILE A 133 8.77 4.50 9.40
N ASP A 134 9.65 3.77 8.69
CA ASP A 134 10.94 4.29 8.21
C ASP A 134 10.75 5.47 7.26
N ALA A 135 9.79 5.39 6.32
CA ALA A 135 9.45 6.49 5.43
C ALA A 135 8.92 7.71 6.21
N PHE A 136 8.11 7.47 7.25
CA PHE A 136 7.61 8.53 8.12
C PHE A 136 8.75 9.20 8.90
N ALA A 137 9.58 8.43 9.61
CA ALA A 137 10.71 8.96 10.38
C ALA A 137 11.73 9.66 9.48
N GLY A 138 12.10 9.03 8.35
CA GLY A 138 13.02 9.57 7.36
C GLY A 138 12.49 10.82 6.65
N SER A 139 11.18 11.04 6.61
CA SER A 139 10.59 12.24 6.01
C SER A 139 11.02 13.53 6.71
N PHE A 140 11.30 13.49 8.01
CA PHE A 140 11.72 14.67 8.78
C PHE A 140 13.14 15.14 8.46
N ALA A 141 14.01 14.24 8.00
CA ALA A 141 15.35 14.58 7.51
C ALA A 141 15.30 15.35 6.18
N HIS A 142 14.23 15.18 5.41
CA HIS A 142 14.06 15.80 4.09
C HIS A 142 13.19 17.06 4.17
N VAL A 143 12.11 17.00 4.95
CA VAL A 143 11.19 18.11 5.19
C VAL A 143 11.00 18.23 6.70
N ALA A 144 11.67 19.22 7.29
CA ALA A 144 11.55 19.51 8.72
C ALA A 144 10.09 19.78 9.11
N ALA A 145 9.75 19.49 10.37
CA ALA A 145 8.42 19.74 10.90
C ALA A 145 8.07 21.24 10.79
N GLY A 146 6.92 21.54 10.19
CA GLY A 146 6.45 22.90 9.93
C GLY A 146 7.21 23.67 8.84
N ALA A 147 8.00 23.00 8.00
CA ALA A 147 8.60 23.61 6.83
C ALA A 147 7.53 24.06 5.82
N ALA A 148 7.73 25.25 5.23
CA ALA A 148 6.89 25.72 4.14
C ALA A 148 7.31 25.02 2.84
N ILE A 149 6.41 24.24 2.24
CA ILE A 149 6.62 23.63 0.92
C ILE A 149 6.03 24.57 -0.14
N GLY A 150 6.83 24.92 -1.14
CA GLY A 150 6.38 25.75 -2.25
C GLY A 150 5.36 25.03 -3.16
N ALA A 151 4.47 25.79 -3.78
CA ALA A 151 3.48 25.24 -4.72
C ALA A 151 4.11 24.46 -5.89
N ALA A 152 5.30 24.88 -6.34
CA ALA A 152 6.06 24.21 -7.38
C ALA A 152 6.47 22.77 -6.98
N ASP A 153 6.87 22.56 -5.72
CA ASP A 153 7.29 21.23 -5.23
C ASP A 153 6.10 20.30 -5.04
N TRP A 154 4.96 20.83 -4.57
CA TRP A 154 3.69 20.10 -4.56
C TRP A 154 3.25 19.68 -5.96
N THR A 155 3.43 20.56 -6.94
CA THR A 155 3.10 20.27 -8.34
C THR A 155 4.00 19.19 -8.91
N ARG A 156 5.32 19.26 -8.66
CA ARG A 156 6.28 18.21 -9.05
C ARG A 156 5.93 16.86 -8.43
N PHE A 157 5.56 16.86 -7.15
CA PHE A 157 5.14 15.65 -6.44
C PHE A 157 3.87 15.06 -7.08
N ALA A 158 2.86 15.88 -7.35
CA ALA A 158 1.63 15.46 -8.00
C ALA A 158 1.86 14.87 -9.41
N LEU A 159 2.80 15.44 -10.18
CA LEU A 159 3.15 14.94 -11.51
C LEU A 159 3.97 13.64 -11.47
N ALA A 160 4.76 13.40 -10.42
CA ALA A 160 5.55 12.18 -10.24
C ALA A 160 4.73 11.00 -9.70
N LEU A 161 3.58 11.28 -9.08
CA LEU A 161 2.71 10.27 -8.46
C LEU A 161 2.30 9.17 -9.46
N PRO A 162 1.68 9.44 -10.62
CA PRO A 162 1.20 8.39 -11.53
C PRO A 162 2.28 7.38 -11.95
N ALA A 163 3.47 7.86 -12.30
CA ALA A 163 4.59 7.00 -12.69
C ALA A 163 5.07 6.13 -11.50
N THR A 164 5.06 6.70 -10.29
CA THR A 164 5.34 5.99 -9.05
C THR A 164 4.34 4.87 -8.80
N ILE A 165 3.03 5.16 -8.94
CA ILE A 165 1.95 4.17 -8.77
C ILE A 165 2.17 3.02 -9.74
N LEU A 166 2.39 3.32 -11.02
CA LEU A 166 2.50 2.31 -12.06
C LEU A 166 3.73 1.42 -11.84
N ARG A 167 4.88 1.99 -11.47
CA ARG A 167 6.08 1.22 -11.14
C ARG A 167 5.85 0.31 -9.94
N ALA A 168 5.27 0.84 -8.86
CA ALA A 168 4.98 0.07 -7.65
C ALA A 168 4.00 -1.08 -7.92
N ALA A 169 2.92 -0.80 -8.65
CA ALA A 169 1.93 -1.80 -9.04
C ALA A 169 2.53 -2.89 -9.93
N MET A 170 3.34 -2.53 -10.93
CA MET A 170 4.01 -3.52 -11.80
C MET A 170 5.03 -4.35 -11.03
N LEU A 171 5.75 -3.79 -10.07
CA LEU A 171 6.74 -4.51 -9.28
C LEU A 171 6.10 -5.62 -8.43
N VAL A 172 4.86 -5.43 -7.96
CA VAL A 172 4.09 -6.45 -7.24
C VAL A 172 3.35 -7.40 -8.20
N ALA A 173 2.71 -6.86 -9.24
CA ALA A 173 1.85 -7.63 -10.13
C ALA A 173 2.61 -8.48 -11.15
N ALA A 174 3.72 -7.99 -11.71
CA ALA A 174 4.48 -8.68 -12.75
C ALA A 174 4.91 -10.11 -12.40
N PRO A 175 5.49 -10.40 -11.21
CA PRO A 175 5.88 -11.79 -10.88
C PRO A 175 4.67 -12.72 -10.74
N ALA A 176 3.57 -12.24 -10.15
CA ALA A 176 2.35 -13.02 -10.01
C ALA A 176 1.73 -13.34 -11.38
N ILE A 177 1.67 -12.34 -12.28
CA ILE A 177 1.20 -12.51 -13.66
C ILE A 177 2.07 -13.51 -14.42
N ALA A 178 3.40 -13.42 -14.31
CA ALA A 178 4.33 -14.32 -14.99
C ALA A 178 4.15 -15.79 -14.56
N VAL A 179 3.99 -16.02 -13.26
CA VAL A 179 3.76 -17.37 -12.72
C VAL A 179 2.38 -17.89 -13.10
N ALA A 180 1.33 -17.08 -12.95
CA ALA A 180 -0.01 -17.46 -13.38
C ALA A 180 -0.02 -17.82 -14.87
N ALA A 181 0.64 -17.04 -15.73
CA ALA A 181 0.78 -17.34 -17.15
C ALA A 181 1.52 -18.67 -17.39
N THR A 182 2.61 -18.92 -16.67
CA THR A 182 3.38 -20.16 -16.81
C THR A 182 2.59 -21.39 -16.37
N VAL A 183 1.87 -21.30 -15.24
CA VAL A 183 1.01 -22.39 -14.75
C VAL A 183 -0.15 -22.64 -15.71
N GLN A 184 -0.74 -21.59 -16.26
CA GLN A 184 -1.79 -21.73 -17.28
C GLN A 184 -1.28 -22.35 -18.58
N LEU A 185 -0.08 -21.99 -19.04
CA LEU A 185 0.56 -22.65 -20.20
C LEU A 185 0.84 -24.13 -19.92
N GLY A 186 1.27 -24.47 -18.70
CA GLY A 186 1.48 -25.86 -18.27
C GLY A 186 0.17 -26.66 -18.26
N LEU A 187 -0.89 -26.11 -17.67
CA LEU A 187 -2.23 -26.71 -17.67
C LEU A 187 -2.78 -26.87 -19.10
N ALA A 188 -2.56 -25.89 -19.98
CA ALA A 188 -2.95 -25.96 -21.39
C ALA A 188 -2.16 -27.03 -22.18
N ALA A 189 -0.90 -27.29 -21.81
CA ALA A 189 -0.13 -28.39 -22.38
C ALA A 189 -0.65 -29.75 -21.87
N ILE A 190 -0.93 -29.86 -20.56
CA ILE A 190 -1.45 -31.08 -19.93
C ILE A 190 -2.85 -31.43 -20.44
N SER A 191 -3.70 -30.44 -20.70
CA SER A 191 -5.07 -30.67 -21.20
C SER A 191 -5.11 -31.34 -22.57
N ARG A 192 -4.04 -31.22 -23.37
CA ARG A 192 -3.89 -31.97 -24.63
C ARG A 192 -3.65 -33.47 -24.41
N VAL A 193 -3.07 -33.86 -23.26
CA VAL A 193 -2.73 -35.25 -22.93
C VAL A 193 -3.81 -35.88 -22.06
N VAL A 194 -4.38 -35.13 -21.12
CA VAL A 194 -5.43 -35.60 -20.22
C VAL A 194 -6.56 -34.55 -20.15
N PRO A 195 -7.58 -34.66 -21.02
CA PRO A 195 -8.63 -33.63 -21.19
C PRO A 195 -9.45 -33.34 -19.93
N ARG A 196 -9.47 -34.26 -18.96
CA ARG A 196 -10.19 -34.10 -17.68
C ARG A 196 -9.51 -33.13 -16.71
N PHE A 197 -8.20 -32.83 -16.86
CA PHE A 197 -7.49 -31.88 -16.00
C PHE A 197 -7.76 -30.41 -16.34
N ALA A 198 -8.25 -30.12 -17.56
CA ALA A 198 -8.78 -28.80 -17.90
C ALA A 198 -10.13 -28.50 -17.23
N SER A 199 -10.68 -29.43 -16.43
CA SER A 199 -11.86 -29.12 -15.63
C SER A 199 -11.50 -27.99 -14.65
N PHE A 200 -12.26 -26.91 -14.78
CA PHE A 200 -12.11 -25.64 -14.07
C PHE A 200 -11.89 -25.80 -12.56
N SER A 201 -12.44 -26.85 -11.95
CA SER A 201 -12.34 -27.16 -10.53
C SER A 201 -10.93 -27.43 -10.01
N LEU A 202 -9.99 -27.87 -10.85
CA LEU A 202 -8.61 -28.23 -10.43
C LEU A 202 -7.56 -27.20 -10.89
N ALA A 203 -7.81 -26.53 -12.01
CA ALA A 203 -6.96 -25.44 -12.50
C ALA A 203 -6.99 -24.22 -11.56
N PHE A 204 -8.17 -23.91 -11.00
CA PHE A 204 -8.34 -22.77 -10.08
C PHE A 204 -7.46 -22.87 -8.83
N PRO A 205 -7.55 -23.92 -7.98
CA PRO A 205 -6.76 -23.99 -6.76
C PRO A 205 -5.24 -23.98 -7.02
N VAL A 206 -4.81 -24.57 -8.14
CA VAL A 206 -3.39 -24.65 -8.51
C VAL A 206 -2.85 -23.31 -8.98
N VAL A 207 -3.53 -22.64 -9.92
CA VAL A 207 -3.12 -21.30 -10.40
C VAL A 207 -3.23 -20.28 -9.26
N PHE A 208 -4.31 -20.34 -8.48
CA PHE A 208 -4.53 -19.43 -7.36
C PHE A 208 -3.50 -19.65 -6.25
N GLY A 209 -3.29 -20.90 -5.82
CA GLY A 209 -2.34 -21.23 -4.76
C GLY A 209 -0.90 -20.89 -5.16
N SER A 210 -0.51 -21.13 -6.41
CA SER A 210 0.82 -20.78 -6.91
C SER A 210 1.02 -19.27 -7.06
N ALA A 211 0.03 -18.54 -7.59
CA ALA A 211 0.07 -17.08 -7.66
C ALA A 211 0.12 -16.44 -6.27
N LEU A 212 -0.65 -16.95 -5.31
CA LEU A 212 -0.63 -16.50 -3.92
C LEU A 212 0.71 -16.80 -3.25
N ALA A 213 1.25 -18.01 -3.41
CA ALA A 213 2.54 -18.40 -2.85
C ALA A 213 3.68 -17.53 -3.39
N VAL A 214 3.68 -17.25 -4.69
CA VAL A 214 4.69 -16.39 -5.31
C VAL A 214 4.50 -14.94 -4.92
N ALA A 215 3.27 -14.42 -4.91
CA ALA A 215 3.00 -13.06 -4.43
C ALA A 215 3.45 -12.88 -2.97
N ALA A 216 3.19 -13.87 -2.10
CA ALA A 216 3.66 -13.87 -0.71
C ALA A 216 5.20 -13.95 -0.63
N ALA A 217 5.85 -14.71 -1.51
CA ALA A 217 7.31 -14.84 -1.54
C ALA A 217 8.02 -13.61 -2.13
N THR A 218 7.39 -12.90 -3.08
CA THR A 218 7.96 -11.69 -3.69
C THR A 218 7.64 -10.43 -2.91
N LEU A 219 6.58 -10.40 -2.11
CA LEU A 219 6.23 -9.30 -1.21
C LEU A 219 7.39 -8.79 -0.33
N PRO A 220 8.17 -9.64 0.38
CA PRO A 220 9.29 -9.15 1.19
C PRO A 220 10.45 -8.61 0.34
N ILE A 221 10.63 -9.13 -0.87
CA ILE A 221 11.63 -8.61 -1.83
C ILE A 221 11.17 -7.26 -2.39
N ALA A 222 9.88 -7.14 -2.74
CA ALA A 222 9.25 -5.91 -3.19
C ALA A 222 9.21 -4.85 -2.08
N ALA A 223 8.98 -5.24 -0.83
CA ALA A 223 9.03 -4.36 0.33
C ALA A 223 10.46 -3.84 0.60
N ARG A 224 11.49 -4.69 0.43
CA ARG A 224 12.90 -4.29 0.51
C ARG A 224 13.34 -3.40 -0.66
N LEU A 225 12.86 -3.66 -1.87
CA LEU A 225 13.09 -2.79 -3.03
C LEU A 225 12.28 -1.49 -2.94
N GLY A 226 11.13 -1.51 -2.27
CA GLY A 226 10.36 -0.36 -1.81
C GLY A 226 10.93 0.31 -0.54
N ALA A 227 12.05 -0.16 0.00
CA ALA A 227 12.82 0.63 0.96
C ALA A 227 13.79 1.59 0.25
N GLN A 228 14.04 1.38 -1.06
CA GLN A 228 14.58 2.42 -1.95
C GLN A 228 13.41 3.29 -2.43
N PRO A 229 13.60 4.61 -2.66
CA PRO A 229 12.49 5.55 -2.82
C PRO A 229 11.64 5.20 -4.05
N TRP A 230 10.60 4.39 -3.82
CA TRP A 230 9.52 4.12 -4.75
C TRP A 230 8.70 5.38 -4.92
N LEU A 231 8.49 6.12 -3.83
CA LEU A 231 8.13 7.52 -3.86
C LEU A 231 9.35 8.34 -4.30
N VAL A 232 9.39 8.74 -5.58
CA VAL A 232 10.26 9.83 -6.03
C VAL A 232 9.71 11.11 -5.41
N LEU A 233 10.09 11.35 -4.17
CA LEU A 233 9.96 12.65 -3.53
C LEU A 233 10.90 13.58 -4.31
N PRO A 234 10.40 14.62 -5.01
CA PRO A 234 11.26 15.46 -5.86
C PRO A 234 12.39 16.16 -5.10
N TRP A 235 12.38 16.10 -3.76
CA TRP A 235 13.39 16.63 -2.86
C TRP A 235 14.34 15.58 -2.26
N ALA A 236 14.20 14.29 -2.57
CA ALA A 236 15.14 13.25 -2.13
C ALA A 236 16.46 13.25 -2.94
N THR A 237 16.48 13.89 -4.10
CA THR A 237 17.64 13.92 -5.01
C THR A 237 18.55 15.14 -4.84
N ALA A 238 18.32 15.98 -3.82
CA ALA A 238 19.28 17.02 -3.46
C ALA A 238 20.31 16.46 -2.47
N ARG A 239 21.21 15.62 -2.98
CA ARG A 239 22.56 15.46 -2.39
C ARG A 239 23.57 15.96 -3.40
#